data_AF-A0A1H2RYP3-F1
#
_entry.id   AF-A0A1H2RYP3-F1
#
_cell.length_a   1.000
_cell.length_b   1.000
_cell.length_c   1.000
_cell.angle_alpha   90.00
_cell.angle_beta   90.00
_cell.angle_gamma   90.00
#
_symmetry.space_group_name_H-M   'P 1'
#
loop_
_entity.id
_entity.type
_entity.pdbx_description
1 polymer ?
#
loop_
_entity_poly.entity_id
_entity_poly.type
_entity_poly.pdbx_seq_one_letter_code
_entity_poly.pdbx_strand_id
1 'polypeptide(L)'
;MSNVNKPVIPAEVAEVIERYRSLGEDNASIIRSTLHSAPSGTLKSIPFDTLLAALVNGYEREMTEEERKIATIKEAWLVRDNDRCFQYDDGYADGIEFVLTELGIQIEGVNA
;
A
#
# COMPACT_ATOMS: atom_id res chain seq x y z
N MET A 1 19.47 8.35 11.39
CA MET A 1 18.73 8.54 10.14
C MET A 1 17.51 9.38 10.46
N SER A 2 17.23 10.42 9.68
CA SER A 2 16.04 11.26 9.88
C SER A 2 14.81 10.37 9.74
N ASN A 3 14.01 10.24 10.80
CA ASN A 3 12.65 9.71 10.71
C ASN A 3 11.87 10.69 9.83
N VAL A 4 11.86 10.42 8.53
CA VAL A 4 10.99 11.13 7.60
C VAL A 4 9.58 10.69 7.99
N ASN A 5 8.84 11.60 8.63
CA ASN A 5 7.48 11.33 9.10
C ASN A 5 6.57 11.14 7.88
N LYS A 6 6.24 9.89 7.56
CA LYS A 6 5.29 9.54 6.51
C LYS A 6 3.88 9.66 7.09
N PRO A 7 3.03 10.57 6.61
CA PRO A 7 1.66 10.62 7.07
C PRO A 7 0.91 9.35 6.65
N VAL A 8 0.02 8.88 7.51
CA VAL A 8 -1.03 7.94 7.12
C VAL A 8 -2.13 8.77 6.46
N ILE A 9 -2.50 8.41 5.22
CA ILE A 9 -3.56 9.09 4.46
C ILE A 9 -4.69 8.12 4.11
N PRO A 10 -5.91 8.62 3.91
CA PRO A 10 -7.03 7.77 3.50
C PRO A 10 -6.75 7.03 2.18
N ALA A 11 -7.30 5.83 2.05
CA ALA A 11 -7.07 4.96 0.89
C ALA A 11 -7.48 5.64 -0.43
N GLU A 12 -8.61 6.34 -0.44
CA GLU A 12 -9.11 7.06 -1.61
C GLU A 12 -8.17 8.21 -2.04
N VAL A 13 -7.46 8.81 -1.09
CA VAL A 13 -6.47 9.86 -1.38
C VAL A 13 -5.22 9.23 -2.00
N ALA A 14 -4.75 8.12 -1.43
CA ALA A 14 -3.64 7.35 -1.97
C ALA A 14 -3.91 6.90 -3.42
N GLU A 15 -5.09 6.33 -3.68
CA GLU A 15 -5.51 5.92 -5.04
C GLU A 15 -5.50 7.07 -6.04
N VAL A 16 -5.97 8.25 -5.63
CA VAL A 16 -5.95 9.44 -6.49
C VAL A 16 -4.52 9.88 -6.78
N ILE A 17 -3.63 9.86 -5.78
CA ILE A 17 -2.20 10.17 -5.98
C ILE A 17 -1.57 9.17 -6.96
N GLU A 18 -1.77 7.87 -6.78
CA GLU A 18 -1.21 6.85 -7.68
C GLU A 18 -1.81 6.92 -9.09
N ARG A 19 -3.08 7.28 -9.22
CA ARG A 19 -3.70 7.55 -10.53
C ARG A 19 -3.02 8.73 -11.24
N TYR A 20 -2.71 9.82 -10.54
CA TYR A 20 -1.98 10.92 -11.16
C TYR A 20 -0.55 10.51 -11.54
N ARG A 21 0.13 9.74 -10.70
CA ARG A 21 1.48 9.21 -11.01
C ARG A 21 1.49 8.30 -12.22
N SER A 22 0.47 7.43 -12.38
CA SER A 22 0.37 6.56 -13.57
C SER A 22 0.12 7.34 -14.86
N LEU A 23 -0.42 8.56 -14.77
CA LEU A 23 -0.52 9.51 -15.88
C LEU A 23 0.78 10.29 -16.14
N GLY A 24 1.83 10.06 -15.35
CA GLY A 24 3.12 10.75 -15.47
C GLY A 24 3.16 12.12 -14.80
N GLU A 25 2.19 12.44 -13.95
CA GLU A 25 2.11 13.74 -13.30
C GLU A 25 3.10 13.86 -12.14
N ASP A 26 3.77 14.99 -12.05
CA ASP A 26 4.67 15.31 -10.95
C ASP A 26 3.91 15.88 -9.74
N ASN A 27 4.62 16.05 -8.62
CA ASN A 27 4.02 16.59 -7.39
C ASN A 27 3.41 17.99 -7.60
N ALA A 28 4.00 18.83 -8.46
CA ALA A 28 3.50 20.18 -8.71
C ALA A 28 2.20 20.16 -9.52
N SER A 29 2.07 19.26 -10.49
CA SER A 29 0.83 18.99 -11.23
C SER A 29 -0.26 18.45 -10.31
N ILE A 30 0.07 17.50 -9.43
CA ILE A 30 -0.89 16.95 -8.45
C ILE A 30 -1.40 18.06 -7.53
N ILE A 31 -0.52 18.93 -7.02
CA ILE A 31 -0.91 20.10 -6.23
C ILE A 31 -1.77 21.05 -7.06
N ARG A 32 -1.41 21.34 -8.32
CA ARG A 32 -2.19 22.24 -9.18
C ARG A 32 -3.60 21.71 -9.40
N SER A 33 -3.78 20.39 -9.48
CA SER A 33 -5.09 19.75 -9.58
C SER A 33 -5.97 20.09 -8.37
N THR A 34 -5.39 20.25 -7.17
CA THR A 34 -6.13 20.67 -5.97
C THR A 34 -6.62 22.11 -6.05
N LEU A 35 -6.06 22.95 -6.90
CA LEU A 35 -6.53 24.33 -7.06
C LEU A 35 -7.73 24.44 -8.01
N HIS A 36 -8.08 23.37 -8.76
CA HIS A 36 -9.13 23.39 -9.79
C HIS A 36 -10.32 22.47 -9.39
N SER A 37 -11.54 22.80 -9.79
CA SER A 37 -12.78 22.29 -9.17
C SER A 37 -13.21 20.83 -9.48
N ALA A 38 -12.49 20.06 -10.30
CA ALA A 38 -12.79 18.63 -10.52
C ALA A 38 -11.54 17.91 -11.07
N PRO A 39 -11.18 16.67 -10.69
CA PRO A 39 -11.69 15.76 -9.65
C PRO A 39 -10.85 15.83 -8.35
N SER A 40 -10.68 17.05 -7.82
CA SER A 40 -9.76 17.33 -6.70
C SER A 40 -10.38 17.30 -5.31
N GLY A 41 -11.69 17.03 -5.20
CA GLY A 41 -12.39 16.96 -3.92
C GLY A 41 -11.76 15.94 -2.97
N THR A 42 -11.30 14.82 -3.51
CA THR A 42 -10.64 13.77 -2.73
C THR A 42 -9.27 14.22 -2.22
N LEU A 43 -8.44 14.89 -3.03
CA LEU A 43 -7.15 15.41 -2.53
C LEU A 43 -7.33 16.52 -1.49
N LYS A 44 -8.47 17.22 -1.51
CA LYS A 44 -8.87 18.22 -0.52
C LYS A 44 -9.49 17.63 0.76
N SER A 45 -9.71 16.31 0.82
CA SER A 45 -10.28 15.68 2.03
C SER A 45 -9.28 15.65 3.18
N ILE A 46 -7.98 15.78 2.89
CA ILE A 46 -6.91 15.90 3.88
C ILE A 46 -6.36 17.32 3.96
N PRO A 47 -5.74 17.72 5.09
CA PRO A 47 -5.05 19.00 5.20
C PRO A 47 -3.98 19.15 4.12
N PHE A 48 -3.87 20.36 3.57
CA PHE A 48 -2.92 20.62 2.47
C PHE A 48 -1.46 20.30 2.86
N ASP A 49 -1.06 20.61 4.09
CA ASP A 49 0.29 20.29 4.59
C ASP A 49 0.52 18.77 4.67
N THR A 50 -0.52 18.00 4.99
CA THR A 50 -0.47 16.53 4.97
C THR A 50 -0.29 16.01 3.55
N LEU A 51 -0.98 16.60 2.56
CA LEU A 51 -0.79 16.26 1.16
C LEU A 51 0.62 16.58 0.68
N LEU A 52 1.16 17.76 1.02
CA LEU A 52 2.54 18.14 0.68
C LEU A 52 3.55 17.16 1.29
N ALA A 53 3.37 16.82 2.57
CA ALA A 53 4.21 15.83 3.24
C ALA A 53 4.11 14.47 2.54
N ALA A 54 2.91 13.98 2.24
CA ALA A 54 2.69 12.71 1.55
C ALA A 54 3.41 12.67 0.18
N LEU A 55 3.35 13.75 -0.59
CA LEU A 55 3.96 13.82 -1.92
C LEU A 55 5.49 13.88 -1.88
N VAL A 56 6.08 14.57 -0.90
CA VAL A 56 7.54 14.74 -0.78
C VAL A 56 8.20 13.58 -0.06
N ASN A 57 7.60 13.13 1.05
CA ASN A 57 8.18 12.15 1.97
C ASN A 57 7.71 10.71 1.69
N GLY A 58 6.67 10.55 0.86
CA GLY A 58 5.88 9.34 0.79
C GLY A 58 4.83 9.29 1.91
N TYR A 59 3.97 8.27 1.86
CA TYR A 59 2.84 8.11 2.77
C TYR A 59 2.57 6.63 3.03
N GLU A 60 1.84 6.35 4.10
CA GLU A 60 1.19 5.07 4.34
C GLU A 60 -0.30 5.24 4.02
N ARG A 61 -0.93 4.25 3.37
CA ARG A 61 -2.38 4.30 3.15
C ARG A 61 -3.11 3.68 4.34
N GLU A 62 -4.27 4.22 4.68
CA GLU A 62 -5.20 3.51 5.56
C GLU A 62 -5.57 2.16 4.93
N MET A 63 -5.50 1.12 5.74
CA MET A 63 -5.87 -0.24 5.37
C MET A 63 -7.00 -0.68 6.29
N THR A 64 -8.00 -1.33 5.70
CA THR A 64 -8.98 -2.08 6.49
C THR A 64 -8.27 -3.17 7.30
N GLU A 65 -8.93 -3.67 8.35
CA GLU A 65 -8.36 -4.75 9.16
C GLU A 65 -8.10 -6.01 8.32
N GLU A 66 -8.95 -6.28 7.33
CA GLU A 66 -8.80 -7.39 6.40
C GLU A 66 -7.59 -7.20 5.47
N GLU A 67 -7.45 -6.04 4.84
CA GLU A 67 -6.29 -5.74 3.99
C GLU A 67 -4.99 -5.82 4.78
N ARG A 68 -4.98 -5.36 6.04
CA ARG A 68 -3.81 -5.46 6.91
C ARG A 68 -3.46 -6.92 7.19
N LYS A 69 -4.45 -7.77 7.50
CA LYS A 69 -4.25 -9.21 7.71
C LYS A 69 -3.72 -9.89 6.45
N ILE A 70 -4.29 -9.58 5.29
CA ILE A 70 -3.82 -10.10 3.99
C ILE A 70 -2.37 -9.67 3.73
N ALA A 71 -2.03 -8.41 3.96
CA ALA A 71 -0.67 -7.91 3.77
C ALA A 71 0.33 -8.62 4.70
N THR A 72 -0.02 -8.85 5.97
CA THR A 72 0.82 -9.61 6.90
C THR A 72 1.00 -11.06 6.45
N ILE A 73 -0.04 -11.72 5.95
CA ILE A 73 0.04 -13.09 5.42
C ILE A 73 0.95 -13.12 4.18
N LYS A 74 0.80 -12.17 3.26
CA LYS A 74 1.66 -12.04 2.07
C LYS A 74 3.12 -11.83 2.44
N GLU A 75 3.41 -10.92 3.38
CA GLU A 75 4.77 -10.65 3.84
C GLU A 75 5.41 -11.90 4.45
N ALA A 76 4.67 -12.61 5.30
CA ALA A 76 5.12 -13.86 5.90
C ALA A 76 5.39 -14.96 4.86
N TRP A 77 4.56 -15.05 3.81
CA TRP A 77 4.76 -15.99 2.71
C TRP A 77 5.96 -15.62 1.84
N LEU A 78 6.16 -14.33 1.54
CA LEU A 78 7.28 -13.83 0.72
C LEU A 78 8.65 -14.05 1.35
N VAL A 79 8.73 -14.35 2.66
CA VAL A 79 9.99 -14.77 3.29
C VAL A 79 10.59 -15.98 2.56
N ARG A 80 9.76 -16.84 1.96
CA ARG A 80 10.19 -17.98 1.12
C ARG A 80 11.16 -17.60 0.01
N ASP A 81 11.02 -16.43 -0.60
CA ASP A 81 11.72 -16.04 -1.84
C ASP A 81 13.06 -15.32 -1.58
N ASN A 82 13.58 -15.38 -0.35
CA ASN A 82 14.86 -14.80 0.00
C ASN A 82 15.97 -15.85 -0.18
N ASP A 83 17.01 -15.54 -0.98
CA ASP A 83 18.16 -16.39 -1.34
C ASP A 83 18.97 -16.98 -0.15
N ARG A 84 18.53 -16.76 1.09
CA ARG A 84 19.15 -17.22 2.34
C ARG A 84 18.25 -18.12 3.20
N CYS A 85 17.07 -18.49 2.70
CA CYS A 85 16.07 -19.17 3.53
C CYS A 85 16.37 -20.66 3.73
N PHE A 86 16.19 -21.09 4.98
CA PHE A 86 16.37 -22.47 5.43
C PHE A 86 15.07 -23.26 5.15
N GLN A 87 15.14 -24.60 5.14
CA GLN A 87 13.98 -25.52 4.99
C GLN A 87 12.77 -25.18 5.88
N TYR A 88 12.98 -24.43 6.96
CA TYR A 88 11.95 -23.97 7.88
C TYR A 88 11.03 -22.89 7.27
N ASP A 89 11.58 -21.95 6.50
CA ASP A 89 10.81 -20.84 5.92
C ASP A 89 9.92 -21.34 4.78
N ASP A 90 10.41 -22.32 4.00
CA ASP A 90 9.62 -23.06 3.00
C ASP A 90 8.43 -23.76 3.65
N GLY A 91 8.66 -24.50 4.75
CA GLY A 91 7.59 -25.19 5.46
C GLY A 91 6.55 -24.25 6.08
N TYR A 92 6.96 -23.03 6.47
CA TYR A 92 6.05 -22.01 6.97
C TYR A 92 5.16 -21.44 5.85
N ALA A 93 5.73 -21.15 4.68
CA ALA A 93 5.00 -20.72 3.50
C ALA A 93 4.04 -21.80 2.98
N ASP A 94 4.49 -23.06 2.90
CA ASP A 94 3.66 -24.20 2.52
C ASP A 94 2.47 -24.38 3.49
N GLY A 95 2.70 -24.17 4.80
CA GLY A 95 1.64 -24.19 5.80
C GLY A 95 0.58 -23.09 5.61
N ILE A 96 1.01 -21.89 5.21
CA ILE A 96 0.11 -20.78 4.86
C ILE A 96 -0.74 -21.16 3.64
N GLU A 97 -0.11 -21.65 2.57
CA GLU A 97 -0.82 -22.07 1.34
C GLU A 97 -1.84 -23.18 1.62
N PHE A 98 -1.46 -24.17 2.43
CA PHE A 98 -2.34 -25.27 2.84
C PHE A 98 -3.58 -24.76 3.56
N VAL A 99 -3.42 -23.94 4.61
CA VAL A 99 -4.56 -23.45 5.40
C VAL A 99 -5.48 -22.56 4.56
N LEU A 100 -4.93 -21.67 3.73
CA LEU A 100 -5.73 -20.81 2.85
C LEU A 100 -6.57 -21.64 1.86
N THR A 101 -5.97 -22.69 1.29
CA THR A 101 -6.64 -23.60 0.35
C THR A 101 -7.76 -24.38 1.03
N GLU A 102 -7.52 -24.96 2.20
CA GLU A 102 -8.53 -25.72 2.96
C GLU A 102 -9.69 -24.83 3.43
N LEU A 103 -9.42 -23.56 3.75
CA LEU A 103 -10.46 -22.58 4.10
C LEU A 103 -11.16 -21.97 2.89
N GLY A 104 -10.71 -22.27 1.66
CA GLY A 104 -11.26 -21.71 0.42
C GLY A 104 -11.01 -20.19 0.27
N ILE A 105 -9.97 -19.67 0.90
CA ILE A 105 -9.57 -18.26 0.84
C ILE A 105 -8.51 -18.10 -0.25
N GLN A 106 -8.74 -17.17 -1.18
CA GLN A 106 -7.81 -16.85 -2.25
C GLN A 106 -7.14 -15.49 -2.01
N ILE A 107 -5.81 -15.49 -2.00
CA ILE A 107 -5.00 -14.28 -1.89
C ILE A 107 -4.10 -14.20 -3.12
N GLU A 108 -4.32 -13.19 -3.97
CA GLU A 108 -3.53 -12.95 -5.18
C GLU A 108 -2.04 -12.82 -4.85
N GLY A 109 -1.19 -13.58 -5.55
CA GLY A 109 0.26 -13.60 -5.29
C GLY A 109 0.67 -14.47 -4.09
N VAL A 110 -0.22 -15.32 -3.59
CA VAL A 110 0.06 -16.39 -2.62
C VAL A 110 -0.44 -17.73 -3.15
N ASN A 111 -1.76 -17.94 -3.20
CA ASN A 111 -2.39 -19.23 -3.58
C ASN A 111 -3.48 -19.10 -4.66
N ALA A 112 -3.54 -17.95 -5.35
CA ALA A 112 -4.52 -17.62 -6.37
C ALA A 112 -3.85 -17.09 -7.64
#